data_AF-A0A1B2BI34-F1
#
_entry.id   AF-A0A1B2BI34-F1
#
_cell.length_a   1.000
_cell.length_b   1.000
_cell.length_c   1.000
_cell.angle_alpha   90.00
_cell.angle_beta   90.00
_cell.angle_gamma   90.00
#
_symmetry.space_group_name_H-M   'P 1'
#
loop_
_entity.id
_entity.type
_entity.pdbx_description
1 polymer ?
#
loop_
_entity_poly.entity_id
_entity_poly.type
_entity_poly.pdbx_seq_one_letter_code
_entity_poly.pdbx_strand_id
1 'polypeptide(L)'
;EELTVEERNLLSVAYKNVIGARRASWRIISSIEQKEESRGNEDHVSIIRDYRSKIEAELSKICDGILALLDSRLIPSATSGDSKVFYLKMKGDYHRYLAEFKTGAERKDAAESTLSAYKSAQDIANTELPPTHPIRLGLALNFS
;
A
#
# COMPACT_ATOMS: atom_id res chain seq x y z
N GLU A 1 -18.49 -0.90 14.09
CA GLU A 1 -19.34 0.18 13.58
C GLU A 1 -18.74 0.68 12.27
N GLU A 2 -19.57 1.02 11.29
CA GLU A 2 -19.09 1.53 10.01
C GLU A 2 -18.60 2.97 10.18
N LEU A 3 -17.43 3.29 9.62
CA LEU A 3 -16.92 4.66 9.65
C LEU A 3 -17.73 5.55 8.73
N THR A 4 -17.98 6.78 9.18
CA THR A 4 -18.51 7.85 8.34
C THR A 4 -17.54 8.19 7.20
N VAL A 5 -18.04 8.91 6.19
CA VAL A 5 -17.22 9.37 5.06
C VAL A 5 -16.03 10.21 5.53
N GLU A 6 -16.23 11.06 6.53
CA GLU A 6 -15.19 11.92 7.09
C GLU A 6 -14.12 11.11 7.82
N GLU A 7 -14.51 10.21 8.73
CA GLU A 7 -13.59 9.34 9.46
C GLU A 7 -12.76 8.45 8.53
N ARG A 8 -13.41 7.88 7.51
CA ARG A 8 -12.75 7.07 6.47
C ARG A 8 -11.71 7.89 5.70
N ASN A 9 -12.03 9.14 5.35
CA ASN A 9 -11.10 10.04 4.67
C ASN A 9 -9.92 10.42 5.59
N LEU A 10 -10.18 10.76 6.85
CA LEU A 10 -9.15 11.06 7.85
C LEU A 10 -8.19 9.89 8.03
N LEU A 11 -8.70 8.67 8.19
CA LEU A 11 -7.90 7.45 8.27
C LEU A 11 -6.99 7.29 7.03
N SER A 12 -7.56 7.46 5.83
CA SER A 12 -6.82 7.31 4.58
C SER A 12 -5.71 8.34 4.44
N VAL A 13 -5.99 9.61 4.75
CA VAL A 13 -5.01 10.71 4.67
C VAL A 13 -3.88 10.49 5.69
N ALA A 14 -4.21 10.13 6.94
CA ALA A 14 -3.23 9.89 7.98
C ALA A 14 -2.23 8.80 7.57
N TYR A 15 -2.73 7.63 7.16
CA TYR A 15 -1.85 6.53 6.76
C TYR A 15 -1.07 6.85 5.46
N LYS A 16 -1.69 7.52 4.48
CA LYS A 16 -1.00 7.94 3.24
C LYS A 16 0.18 8.87 3.51
N ASN A 17 0.03 9.81 4.44
CA ASN A 17 1.12 10.73 4.80
C ASN A 17 2.28 9.98 5.47
N VAL A 18 1.97 9.10 6.43
CA VAL A 18 2.98 8.33 7.16
C VAL A 18 3.74 7.37 6.22
N ILE A 19 3.02 6.60 5.39
CA ILE A 19 3.65 5.68 4.45
C ILE A 19 4.39 6.42 3.33
N GLY A 20 3.87 7.57 2.88
CA GLY A 20 4.46 8.39 1.84
C GLY A 20 5.86 8.88 2.21
N ALA A 21 6.04 9.38 3.44
CA ALA A 21 7.34 9.81 3.94
C ALA A 21 8.35 8.65 3.94
N ARG A 22 7.97 7.47 4.48
CA ARG A 22 8.86 6.31 4.55
C ARG A 22 9.19 5.72 3.18
N ARG A 23 8.24 5.70 2.23
CA ARG A 23 8.49 5.28 0.84
C ARG A 23 9.45 6.21 0.13
N ALA A 24 9.36 7.53 0.36
CA ALA A 24 10.30 8.49 -0.20
C ALA A 24 11.72 8.25 0.37
N SER A 25 11.85 8.10 1.70
CA SER A 25 13.12 7.77 2.34
C SER A 25 13.72 6.48 1.80
N TRP A 26 12.91 5.42 1.67
CA TRP A 26 13.35 4.14 1.13
C TRP A 26 13.91 4.28 -0.29
N ARG A 27 13.20 4.98 -1.20
CA ARG A 27 13.70 5.20 -2.58
C ARG A 27 15.03 5.94 -2.62
N ILE A 28 15.19 6.96 -1.79
CA ILE A 28 16.44 7.72 -1.71
C ILE A 28 17.58 6.81 -1.26
N ILE A 29 17.38 6.06 -0.17
CA ILE A 29 18.40 5.15 0.36
C ILE A 29 18.74 4.03 -0.62
N SER A 30 17.74 3.41 -1.26
CA SER A 30 17.96 2.39 -2.29
C SER A 30 18.76 2.94 -3.49
N SER A 31 18.51 4.18 -3.90
CA SER A 31 19.28 4.83 -4.97
C SER A 31 20.73 5.13 -4.56
N ILE A 32 20.96 5.50 -3.30
CA ILE A 32 22.31 5.70 -2.76
C ILE A 32 23.05 4.36 -2.68
N GLU A 33 22.40 3.28 -2.22
CA GLU A 33 22.97 1.93 -2.18
C GLU A 33 23.47 1.51 -3.57
N GLN A 34 22.60 1.61 -4.59
CA GLN A 34 22.96 1.25 -5.97
C GLN A 34 24.14 2.07 -6.50
N LYS A 35 24.21 3.36 -6.16
CA LYS A 35 25.30 4.25 -6.58
C LYS A 35 26.63 3.86 -5.92
N GLU A 36 26.63 3.57 -4.63
CA GLU A 36 27.85 3.15 -3.92
C GLU A 36 28.28 1.73 -4.34
N GLU A 37 27.33 0.84 -4.63
CA GLU A 37 27.58 -0.48 -5.18
C GLU A 37 28.28 -0.39 -6.55
N SER A 38 27.83 0.50 -7.45
CA SER A 38 28.49 0.74 -8.74
C SER A 38 29.91 1.30 -8.63
N ARG A 39 30.28 1.85 -7.47
CA ARG A 39 31.61 2.39 -7.17
C ARG A 39 32.54 1.37 -6.49
N GLY A 40 32.02 0.20 -6.10
CA GLY A 40 32.76 -0.82 -5.37
C GLY A 40 33.03 -0.47 -3.89
N ASN A 41 32.26 0.46 -3.30
CA ASN A 41 32.44 0.89 -1.91
C ASN A 41 31.75 -0.08 -0.94
N GLU A 42 32.25 -1.31 -0.82
CA GLU A 42 31.59 -2.41 -0.09
C GLU A 42 31.26 -2.07 1.38
N ASP A 43 32.15 -1.38 2.09
CA ASP A 43 31.93 -0.96 3.48
C ASP A 43 30.74 0.00 3.61
N HIS A 44 30.63 0.98 2.70
CA HIS A 44 29.50 1.91 2.67
C HIS A 44 28.21 1.18 2.30
N VAL A 45 28.26 0.30 1.30
CA VAL A 45 27.10 -0.48 0.85
C VAL A 45 26.53 -1.30 2.00
N SER A 46 27.39 -1.92 2.82
CA SER A 46 26.96 -2.67 4.00
C SER A 46 26.17 -1.80 4.99
N ILE A 47 26.70 -0.63 5.36
CA ILE A 47 26.04 0.32 6.28
C ILE A 47 24.72 0.85 5.70
N ILE A 48 24.70 1.18 4.41
CA ILE A 48 23.51 1.69 3.72
C ILE A 48 22.41 0.61 3.70
N ARG A 49 22.79 -0.64 3.42
CA ARG A 49 21.88 -1.78 3.38
C ARG A 49 21.23 -2.03 4.74
N ASP A 50 22.01 -1.99 5.83
CA ASP A 50 21.48 -2.12 7.19
C ASP A 50 20.45 -1.02 7.50
N TYR A 51 20.73 0.22 7.06
CA TYR A 51 19.80 1.32 7.24
C TYR A 51 18.54 1.16 6.37
N ARG A 52 18.67 0.70 5.11
CA ARG A 52 17.54 0.38 4.25
C ARG A 52 16.64 -0.67 4.91
N SER A 53 17.21 -1.75 5.45
CA SER A 53 16.44 -2.81 6.11
C SER A 53 15.65 -2.31 7.32
N LYS A 54 16.16 -1.33 8.07
CA LYS A 54 15.38 -0.67 9.14
C LYS A 54 14.16 0.08 8.59
N ILE A 55 14.33 0.82 7.49
CA ILE A 55 13.22 1.52 6.83
C ILE A 55 12.20 0.51 6.29
N GLU A 56 12.64 -0.60 5.71
CA GLU A 56 11.76 -1.67 5.22
C GLU A 56 10.95 -2.31 6.35
N ALA A 57 11.56 -2.54 7.51
CA ALA A 57 10.83 -3.04 8.68
C ALA A 57 9.75 -2.06 9.16
N GLU A 58 10.02 -0.76 9.16
CA GLU A 58 9.02 0.27 9.47
C GLU A 58 7.89 0.30 8.43
N LEU A 59 8.23 0.24 7.14
CA LEU A 59 7.25 0.16 6.05
C LEU A 59 6.34 -1.05 6.19
N SER A 60 6.93 -2.24 6.42
CA SER A 60 6.18 -3.46 6.68
C SER A 60 5.24 -3.30 7.87
N LYS A 61 5.72 -2.79 9.01
CA LYS A 61 4.88 -2.58 10.19
C LYS A 61 3.70 -1.64 9.94
N ILE A 62 3.89 -0.56 9.17
CA ILE A 62 2.81 0.36 8.80
C ILE A 62 1.78 -0.35 7.92
N CYS A 63 2.25 -1.05 6.88
CA CYS A 63 1.37 -1.82 5.98
C CYS A 63 0.60 -2.90 6.73
N ASP A 64 1.27 -3.71 7.53
CA ASP A 64 0.64 -4.81 8.28
C ASP A 64 -0.41 -4.28 9.27
N GLY A 65 -0.14 -3.14 9.91
CA GLY A 65 -1.09 -2.51 10.83
C GLY A 65 -2.40 -2.10 10.16
N ILE A 66 -2.33 -1.46 8.99
CA ILE A 66 -3.56 -1.07 8.25
C ILE A 66 -4.23 -2.26 7.58
N LEU A 67 -3.48 -3.23 7.06
CA LEU A 67 -4.04 -4.44 6.47
C LEU A 67 -4.81 -5.25 7.52
N ALA A 68 -4.26 -5.40 8.73
CA ALA A 68 -4.96 -6.04 9.84
C ALA A 68 -6.25 -5.30 10.24
N LEU A 69 -6.23 -3.96 10.28
CA LEU A 69 -7.41 -3.15 10.57
C LEU A 69 -8.49 -3.29 9.48
N LEU A 70 -8.08 -3.31 8.21
CA LEU A 70 -8.96 -3.51 7.06
C LEU A 70 -9.66 -4.86 7.14
N ASP A 71 -8.90 -5.93 7.37
CA ASP A 71 -9.42 -7.31 7.34
C ASP A 71 -10.26 -7.65 8.58
N SER A 72 -9.87 -7.17 9.76
CA SER A 72 -10.56 -7.53 11.01
C SER A 72 -11.78 -6.66 11.32
N ARG A 73 -11.84 -5.42 10.80
CA ARG A 73 -12.86 -4.42 11.20
C ARG A 73 -13.52 -3.78 9.99
N LEU A 74 -12.75 -3.07 9.16
CA LEU A 74 -13.31 -2.09 8.23
C LEU A 74 -14.05 -2.72 7.05
N ILE A 75 -13.44 -3.71 6.39
CA ILE A 75 -14.07 -4.43 5.28
C ILE A 75 -15.31 -5.19 5.76
N PRO A 76 -15.28 -5.97 6.87
CA PRO A 76 -16.48 -6.63 7.39
C PRO A 76 -17.60 -5.67 7.79
N SER A 77 -17.27 -4.45 8.23
CA SER A 77 -18.26 -3.44 8.65
C SER A 77 -18.86 -2.63 7.49
N ALA A 78 -18.31 -2.74 6.28
CA ALA A 78 -18.71 -1.91 5.15
C ALA A 78 -20.03 -2.38 4.54
N THR A 79 -21.05 -1.53 4.56
CA THR A 79 -22.38 -1.89 4.03
C THR A 79 -22.59 -1.39 2.60
N SER A 80 -22.09 -0.20 2.28
CA SER A 80 -22.23 0.45 0.96
C SER A 80 -21.16 0.03 -0.05
N GLY A 81 -21.49 0.09 -1.35
CA GLY A 81 -20.51 -0.09 -2.43
C GLY A 81 -19.33 0.88 -2.32
N ASP A 82 -19.60 2.13 -1.95
CA ASP A 82 -18.56 3.15 -1.72
C ASP A 82 -17.55 2.71 -0.67
N SER A 83 -18.02 2.27 0.51
CA SER A 83 -17.13 1.84 1.60
C SER A 83 -16.39 0.56 1.25
N LYS A 84 -17.04 -0.43 0.64
CA LYS A 84 -16.39 -1.66 0.18
C LYS A 84 -15.28 -1.37 -0.83
N VAL A 85 -15.57 -0.63 -1.89
CA VAL A 85 -14.58 -0.29 -2.93
C VAL A 85 -13.44 0.53 -2.34
N PHE A 86 -13.74 1.50 -1.46
CA PHE A 86 -12.71 2.30 -0.79
C PHE A 86 -11.72 1.45 0.01
N TYR A 87 -12.22 0.54 0.85
CA TYR A 87 -11.37 -0.29 1.70
C TYR A 87 -10.61 -1.36 0.91
N LEU A 88 -11.24 -1.99 -0.09
CA LEU A 88 -10.56 -2.96 -0.95
C LEU A 88 -9.49 -2.30 -1.82
N LYS A 89 -9.76 -1.09 -2.34
CA LYS A 89 -8.74 -0.28 -3.02
C LYS A 89 -7.58 0.03 -2.07
N MET A 90 -7.87 0.45 -0.84
CA MET A 90 -6.85 0.73 0.17
C MET A 90 -6.02 -0.52 0.48
N LYS A 91 -6.65 -1.70 0.62
CA LYS A 91 -5.97 -2.99 0.79
C LYS A 91 -5.01 -3.26 -0.38
N GLY A 92 -5.46 -3.07 -1.61
CA GLY A 92 -4.62 -3.18 -2.80
C GLY A 92 -3.43 -2.21 -2.78
N ASP A 93 -3.64 -0.95 -2.41
CA ASP A 93 -2.58 0.05 -2.28
C ASP A 93 -1.48 -0.38 -1.29
N TYR A 94 -1.83 -0.92 -0.12
CA TYR A 94 -0.84 -1.32 0.89
C TYR A 94 -0.12 -2.63 0.56
N HIS A 95 -0.79 -3.61 -0.05
CA HIS A 95 -0.09 -4.77 -0.60
C HIS A 95 0.86 -4.37 -1.74
N ARG A 96 0.45 -3.41 -2.58
CA ARG A 96 1.32 -2.89 -3.65
C ARG A 96 2.56 -2.23 -3.08
N TYR A 97 2.44 -1.47 -2.00
CA TYR A 97 3.59 -0.88 -1.31
C TYR A 97 4.53 -1.94 -0.74
N LEU A 98 4.01 -3.05 -0.18
CA LEU A 98 4.85 -4.19 0.23
C LEU A 98 5.61 -4.77 -0.98
N ALA A 99 4.95 -4.92 -2.12
CA ALA A 99 5.57 -5.47 -3.33
C ALA A 99 6.67 -4.57 -3.94
N GLU A 100 6.76 -3.29 -3.55
CA GLU A 100 7.81 -2.37 -4.02
C GLU A 100 9.20 -2.75 -3.49
N PHE A 101 9.29 -3.28 -2.26
CA PHE A 101 10.56 -3.53 -1.58
C PHE A 101 10.77 -4.98 -1.12
N LYS A 102 9.71 -5.79 -1.03
CA LYS A 102 9.83 -7.22 -0.78
C LYS A 102 10.50 -7.94 -1.95
N THR A 103 11.10 -9.09 -1.66
CA THR A 103 11.80 -9.92 -2.66
C THR A 103 11.29 -11.37 -2.61
N GLY A 104 11.67 -12.18 -3.61
CA GLY A 104 11.35 -13.60 -3.64
C GLY A 104 9.86 -13.92 -3.52
N ALA A 105 9.52 -14.87 -2.65
CA ALA A 105 8.15 -15.31 -2.40
C ALA A 105 7.28 -14.19 -1.82
N GLU A 106 7.79 -13.41 -0.86
CA GLU A 106 7.02 -12.32 -0.24
C GLU A 106 6.57 -11.27 -1.27
N ARG A 107 7.41 -10.98 -2.26
CA ARG A 107 7.03 -10.06 -3.36
C ARG A 107 5.90 -10.63 -4.21
N LYS A 108 5.96 -11.93 -4.51
CA LYS A 108 4.95 -12.62 -5.30
C LYS A 108 3.61 -12.62 -4.56
N ASP A 109 3.62 -12.98 -3.28
CA ASP A 109 2.41 -13.02 -2.44
C ASP A 109 1.78 -11.62 -2.31
N ALA A 110 2.61 -10.58 -2.13
CA ALA A 110 2.15 -9.20 -2.10
C ALA A 110 1.54 -8.75 -3.45
N ALA A 111 2.13 -9.14 -4.58
CA ALA A 111 1.60 -8.84 -5.91
C ALA A 111 0.28 -9.56 -6.18
N GLU A 112 0.16 -10.83 -5.81
CA GLU A 112 -1.08 -11.60 -5.93
C GLU A 112 -2.20 -11.01 -5.05
N SER A 113 -1.86 -10.62 -3.82
CA SER A 113 -2.79 -9.97 -2.89
C SER A 113 -3.25 -8.59 -3.41
N THR A 114 -2.33 -7.82 -4.02
CA THR A 114 -2.64 -6.55 -4.70
C THR A 114 -3.66 -6.77 -5.80
N LEU A 115 -3.40 -7.73 -6.69
CA LEU A 115 -4.25 -8.06 -7.82
C LEU A 115 -5.64 -8.52 -7.36
N SER A 116 -5.69 -9.39 -6.36
CA SER A 116 -6.95 -9.89 -5.78
C SER A 116 -7.79 -8.74 -5.21
N ALA A 117 -7.20 -7.89 -4.37
CA ALA A 117 -7.91 -6.78 -3.74
C ALA A 117 -8.46 -5.77 -4.76
N TYR A 118 -7.64 -5.39 -5.76
CA TYR A 118 -8.10 -4.47 -6.81
C TYR A 118 -9.15 -5.08 -7.73
N LYS A 119 -9.06 -6.37 -8.07
CA LYS A 119 -10.13 -7.05 -8.83
C LYS A 119 -11.45 -7.05 -8.06
N SER A 120 -11.43 -7.44 -6.79
CA SER A 120 -12.64 -7.39 -5.95
C SER A 120 -13.20 -5.97 -5.85
N ALA A 121 -12.35 -4.95 -5.72
CA ALA A 121 -12.79 -3.55 -5.74
C ALA A 121 -13.41 -3.18 -7.10
N GLN A 122 -12.84 -3.65 -8.21
CA GLN A 122 -13.29 -3.33 -9.56
C GLN A 122 -14.65 -3.97 -9.88
N ASP A 123 -14.86 -5.21 -9.46
CA ASP A 123 -16.12 -5.94 -9.66
C ASP A 123 -17.28 -5.24 -8.95
N ILE A 124 -17.06 -4.80 -7.69
CA ILE A 124 -18.05 -4.02 -6.93
C ILE A 124 -18.23 -2.63 -7.57
N ALA A 125 -17.14 -1.95 -7.95
CA ALA A 125 -17.23 -0.64 -8.58
C ALA A 125 -17.96 -0.64 -9.93
N ASN A 126 -17.84 -1.73 -10.69
CA ASN A 126 -18.53 -1.88 -11.98
C ASN A 126 -20.04 -2.09 -11.82
N THR A 127 -20.45 -2.72 -10.71
CA THR A 127 -21.85 -3.08 -10.45
C THR A 127 -22.59 -2.01 -9.64
N GLU A 128 -21.93 -1.40 -8.65
CA GLU A 128 -22.56 -0.51 -7.68
C GLU A 128 -22.27 0.98 -7.89
N LEU A 129 -21.24 1.36 -8.68
CA LEU A 129 -20.81 2.76 -8.85
C LEU A 129 -20.90 3.25 -10.30
N PRO A 130 -21.35 4.50 -10.56
CA PRO A 130 -21.35 5.04 -11.91
C PRO A 130 -19.91 5.22 -12.44
N PRO A 131 -19.70 5.19 -13.77
CA PRO A 131 -18.36 5.33 -14.36
C PRO A 131 -17.63 6.63 -13.99
N THR A 132 -18.36 7.70 -13.67
CA THR A 132 -17.83 9.01 -13.26
C THR A 132 -17.58 9.13 -11.76
N HIS A 133 -17.83 8.07 -10.98
CA HIS A 133 -17.68 8.11 -9.54
C HIS A 133 -16.20 8.31 -9.12
N PRO A 134 -15.87 9.27 -8.24
CA PRO A 134 -14.49 9.59 -7.88
C PRO A 134 -13.69 8.39 -7.34
N ILE A 135 -14.33 7.52 -6.53
CA ILE A 135 -13.68 6.32 -5.98
C ILE A 135 -13.35 5.31 -7.09
N ARG A 136 -14.25 5.15 -8.07
CA ARG A 136 -14.05 4.25 -9.22
C ARG A 136 -12.93 4.75 -10.13
N LEU A 137 -12.89 6.05 -10.41
CA LEU A 137 -11.80 6.68 -11.16
C LEU A 137 -10.47 6.53 -10.42
N GLY A 138 -10.45 6.76 -9.10
CA GLY A 138 -9.26 6.59 -8.27
C GLY A 138 -8.79 5.13 -8.19
N LEU A 139 -9.70 4.16 -8.23
CA LEU A 139 -9.35 2.74 -8.34
C LEU A 139 -8.68 2.44 -9.68
N ALA A 140 -9.29 2.87 -10.78
CA ALA A 140 -8.75 2.65 -12.13
C ALA A 140 -7.34 3.23 -12.28
N LEU A 141 -7.09 4.44 -11.76
CA LEU A 141 -5.77 5.08 -11.75
C LEU A 141 -4.72 4.29 -10.96
N ASN A 142 -5.12 3.61 -9.89
CA ASN A 142 -4.19 2.89 -9.01
C ASN A 142 -3.97 1.43 -9.42
N PHE A 143 -4.85 0.89 -10.26
CA PHE A 143 -4.79 -0.49 -10.76
C PHE A 143 -4.15 -0.59 -12.15
N SER A 144 -4.09 0.51 -12.91
CA SER A 144 -3.31 0.60 -14.16
C SER A 144 -1.82 0.39 -13.92
#